data_AF-A0A3B8M2Y2-F1
#
_entry.id   AF-A0A3B8M2Y2-F1
#
_cell.length_a   1.000
_cell.length_b   1.000
_cell.length_c   1.000
_cell.angle_alpha   90.00
_cell.angle_beta   90.00
_cell.angle_gamma   90.00
#
_symmetry.space_group_name_H-M   'P 1'
#
loop_
_entity.id
_entity.type
_entity.pdbx_description
1 polymer ?
#
loop_
_entity_poly.entity_id
_entity_poly.type
_entity_poly.pdbx_seq_one_letter_code
_entity_poly.pdbx_strand_id
1 'polypeptide(L)'
;MDHQLTSDDLTATVRVYQLLARCWLSEIDLPLLRQLCNTPLADAFRAVGGTPPDDSTPEVREDLAFDYCQLFLGPANHLPPYQSVWTNGQFQAEPVESITRFIELVG
;
A
#
# COMPACT_ATOMS: atom_id res chain seq x y z
N MET A 1 -23.88 4.34 -19.24
CA MET A 1 -24.23 2.92 -19.07
C MET A 1 -23.65 2.53 -17.73
N ASP A 2 -24.47 2.54 -16.68
CA ASP A 2 -24.00 2.28 -15.33
C ASP A 2 -23.58 0.82 -15.22
N HIS A 3 -22.27 0.56 -15.20
CA HIS A 3 -21.74 -0.76 -14.91
C HIS A 3 -21.99 -1.04 -13.44
N GLN A 4 -23.04 -1.82 -13.16
CA GLN A 4 -23.32 -2.28 -11.81
C GLN A 4 -22.25 -3.32 -11.43
N LEU A 5 -21.44 -3.00 -10.42
CA LEU A 5 -20.39 -3.88 -9.91
C LEU A 5 -21.00 -5.18 -9.38
N THR A 6 -20.43 -6.31 -9.76
CA THR A 6 -20.82 -7.61 -9.22
C THR A 6 -20.26 -7.79 -7.80
N SER A 7 -20.80 -8.75 -7.04
CA SER A 7 -20.23 -9.13 -5.73
C SER A 7 -18.77 -9.57 -5.84
N ASP A 8 -18.40 -10.20 -6.95
CA ASP A 8 -17.04 -10.66 -7.21
C ASP A 8 -16.11 -9.48 -7.49
N ASP A 9 -16.57 -8.47 -8.26
CA ASP A 9 -15.82 -7.24 -8.51
C ASP A 9 -15.56 -6.46 -7.22
N LEU A 10 -16.55 -6.38 -6.33
CA LEU A 10 -16.40 -5.75 -5.02
C LEU A 10 -15.38 -6.51 -4.16
N THR A 11 -15.43 -7.84 -4.17
CA THR A 11 -14.47 -8.66 -3.44
C THR A 11 -13.05 -8.47 -3.98
N ALA A 12 -12.86 -8.50 -5.30
CA ALA A 12 -11.57 -8.24 -5.93
C ALA A 12 -11.04 -6.85 -5.58
N THR A 13 -11.90 -5.84 -5.62
CA THR A 13 -11.57 -4.46 -5.25
C THR A 13 -11.08 -4.37 -3.81
N VAL A 14 -11.78 -5.00 -2.86
CA VAL A 14 -11.35 -5.04 -1.45
C VAL A 14 -9.98 -5.70 -1.31
N ARG A 15 -9.71 -6.80 -2.02
CA ARG A 15 -8.40 -7.48 -1.97
C ARG A 15 -7.26 -6.62 -2.52
N VAL A 16 -7.52 -5.87 -3.60
CA VAL A 16 -6.55 -4.91 -4.15
C VAL A 16 -6.27 -3.80 -3.14
N TYR A 17 -7.30 -3.20 -2.53
CA TYR A 17 -7.10 -2.18 -1.50
C TYR A 17 -6.35 -2.71 -0.28
N GLN A 18 -6.61 -3.96 0.14
CA GLN A 18 -5.86 -4.59 1.23
C GLN A 18 -4.38 -4.79 0.89
N LEU A 19 -4.08 -5.23 -0.34
CA LEU A 19 -2.70 -5.39 -0.81
C LEU A 19 -1.98 -4.03 -0.84
N LEU A 20 -2.61 -3.02 -1.44
CA LEU A 20 -2.04 -1.67 -1.49
C LEU A 20 -1.83 -1.11 -0.08
N ALA A 21 -2.84 -1.19 0.80
CA ALA A 21 -2.73 -0.73 2.17
C ALA A 21 -1.54 -1.37 2.90
N ARG A 22 -1.32 -2.68 2.71
CA ARG A 22 -0.18 -3.38 3.32
C ARG A 22 1.17 -2.85 2.84
N CYS A 23 1.31 -2.55 1.54
CA CYS A 23 2.54 -1.98 0.98
C CYS A 23 2.83 -0.55 1.47
N TRP A 24 1.80 0.23 1.82
CA TRP A 24 1.94 1.61 2.29
C TRP A 24 2.05 1.74 3.81
N LEU A 25 1.54 0.76 4.57
CA LEU A 25 1.48 0.82 6.03
C LEU A 25 2.73 0.26 6.71
N SER A 26 3.43 -0.68 6.06
CA SER A 26 4.56 -1.38 6.64
C SER A 26 5.55 -1.84 5.57
N GLU A 27 6.81 -2.03 5.98
CA GLU A 27 7.83 -2.70 5.19
C GLU A 27 7.34 -4.05 4.62
N ILE A 28 7.82 -4.41 3.44
CA ILE A 28 7.46 -5.69 2.80
C ILE A 28 8.08 -6.84 3.59
N ASP A 29 7.23 -7.69 4.18
CA ASP A 29 7.68 -8.89 4.87
C ASP A 29 7.99 -10.06 3.92
N LEU A 30 8.68 -11.07 4.46
CA LEU A 30 9.09 -12.24 3.69
C LEU A 30 7.90 -13.03 3.09
N PRO A 31 6.78 -13.25 3.80
CA PRO A 31 5.60 -13.86 3.21
C PRO A 31 5.07 -13.12 1.97
N LEU A 32 4.95 -11.79 2.02
CA LEU A 32 4.48 -11.00 0.88
C LEU A 32 5.50 -11.00 -0.26
N LEU A 33 6.79 -10.83 0.05
CA LEU A 33 7.86 -10.86 -0.94
C LEU A 33 7.85 -12.18 -1.72
N ARG A 34 7.74 -13.31 -1.02
CA ARG A 34 7.61 -14.63 -1.66
C ARG A 34 6.40 -14.71 -2.58
N GLN A 35 5.26 -14.14 -2.20
CA GLN A 35 4.09 -14.13 -3.08
C GLN A 35 4.32 -13.28 -4.32
N LEU A 36 4.97 -12.12 -4.19
CA LEU A 36 5.26 -11.23 -5.33
C LEU A 36 6.24 -11.85 -6.33
N CYS A 37 7.14 -12.73 -5.87
CA CYS A 37 8.04 -13.49 -6.75
C CYS A 37 7.37 -14.69 -7.45
N ASN A 38 6.17 -15.09 -7.05
CA ASN A 38 5.53 -16.32 -7.52
C ASN A 38 4.16 -16.08 -8.16
N THR A 39 3.79 -16.94 -9.11
CA THR A 39 2.46 -16.95 -9.69
C THR A 39 1.42 -17.42 -8.66
N PRO A 40 0.17 -16.92 -8.70
CA PRO A 40 -0.39 -16.05 -9.73
C PRO A 40 -0.14 -14.55 -9.51
N LEU A 41 0.36 -14.15 -8.35
CA LEU A 41 0.48 -12.74 -8.00
C LEU A 41 1.54 -12.01 -8.84
N ALA A 42 2.68 -12.66 -9.12
CA ALA A 42 3.71 -12.11 -10.00
C ALA A 42 3.16 -11.77 -11.40
N ASP A 43 2.32 -12.64 -11.98
CA ASP A 43 1.73 -12.43 -13.30
C ASP A 43 0.71 -11.30 -13.28
N ALA A 44 -0.16 -11.28 -12.28
CA ALA A 44 -1.13 -10.20 -12.11
C ALA A 44 -0.44 -8.84 -11.92
N PHE A 45 0.67 -8.80 -11.17
CA PHE A 45 1.45 -7.59 -10.95
C PHE A 45 2.12 -7.10 -12.23
N ARG A 46 2.70 -8.01 -13.04
CA ARG A 46 3.24 -7.69 -14.37
C ARG A 46 2.15 -7.21 -15.33
N ALA A 47 0.97 -7.81 -15.30
CA ALA A 47 -0.14 -7.45 -16.17
C ALA A 47 -0.63 -6.01 -15.96
N VAL A 48 -0.48 -5.46 -14.75
CA VAL A 48 -0.78 -4.05 -14.44
C VAL A 48 0.43 -3.11 -14.60
N GLY A 49 1.53 -3.58 -15.20
CA GLY A 49 2.73 -2.80 -15.47
C GLY A 49 3.76 -2.77 -14.32
N GLY A 50 3.55 -3.55 -13.26
CA GLY A 50 4.49 -3.67 -12.16
C GLY A 50 5.73 -4.52 -12.53
N THR A 51 6.84 -4.25 -11.85
CA THR A 51 8.06 -5.06 -11.93
C THR A 51 8.21 -5.83 -10.62
N PRO A 52 7.85 -7.13 -10.56
CA PRO A 52 8.03 -7.91 -9.33
C PRO A 52 9.54 -8.13 -9.07
N PRO A 53 9.93 -8.30 -7.80
CA PRO A 53 11.31 -8.64 -7.46
C PRO A 53 11.71 -10.01 -8.02
N ASP A 54 12.98 -10.14 -8.41
CA ASP A 54 13.51 -11.34 -9.08
C ASP A 54 13.60 -12.56 -8.15
N ASP A 55 13.85 -12.33 -6.86
CA ASP A 55 13.83 -13.35 -5.82
C ASP A 55 13.41 -12.79 -4.45
N SER A 56 13.28 -13.68 -3.46
CA SER A 56 12.94 -13.33 -2.09
C SER A 56 14.15 -13.51 -1.15
N THR A 57 15.34 -13.14 -1.60
CA THR A 57 16.56 -13.24 -0.79
C THR A 57 16.52 -12.28 0.40
N PRO A 58 17.27 -12.57 1.48
CA PRO A 58 17.42 -11.64 2.60
C PRO A 58 17.91 -10.26 2.15
N GLU A 59 18.83 -10.22 1.20
CA GLU A 59 19.41 -8.99 0.64
C GLU A 59 18.35 -8.13 -0.04
N VAL A 60 17.54 -8.70 -0.95
CA VAL A 60 16.42 -7.98 -1.59
C VAL A 60 15.43 -7.44 -0.55
N ARG A 61 15.15 -8.20 0.51
CA ARG A 61 14.26 -7.75 1.58
C ARG A 61 14.86 -6.58 2.37
N GLU A 62 16.16 -6.64 2.66
CA GLU A 62 16.87 -5.56 3.38
C GLU A 62 16.91 -4.28 2.54
N ASP A 63 17.16 -4.40 1.23
CA ASP A 63 17.10 -3.28 0.29
C ASP A 63 15.70 -2.65 0.25
N LEU A 64 14.65 -3.47 0.18
CA LEU A 64 13.26 -2.98 0.23
C LEU A 64 12.91 -2.29 1.55
N ALA A 65 13.41 -2.78 2.68
CA ALA A 65 13.22 -2.15 3.99
C ALA A 65 13.95 -0.81 4.08
N PHE A 66 15.17 -0.75 3.54
CA PHE A 66 15.93 0.48 3.42
C PHE A 66 15.20 1.53 2.57
N ASP A 67 14.71 1.13 1.39
CA ASP A 67 13.92 1.99 0.51
C ASP A 67 12.63 2.47 1.18
N TYR A 68 11.91 1.59 1.88
CA TYR A 68 10.71 1.95 2.63
C TYR A 68 11.01 3.04 3.67
N CYS A 69 12.10 2.88 4.42
CA CYS A 69 12.51 3.87 5.42
C CYS A 69 12.86 5.21 4.76
N GLN A 70 13.63 5.22 3.67
CA GLN A 70 13.97 6.44 2.94
C GLN A 70 12.73 7.15 2.38
N LEU A 71 11.79 6.38 1.84
CA LEU A 71 10.57 6.90 1.23
C LEU A 71 9.56 7.41 2.25
N PHE A 72 9.37 6.75 3.39
CA PHE A 72 8.23 7.06 4.25
C PHE A 72 8.59 7.52 5.66
N LEU A 73 9.77 7.18 6.19
CA LEU A 73 10.14 7.43 7.59
C LEU A 73 11.33 8.38 7.77
N GLY A 74 12.11 8.59 6.71
CA GLY A 74 13.41 9.26 6.75
C GLY A 74 13.38 10.65 7.40
N PRO A 75 14.50 11.16 7.94
CA PRO A 75 14.50 12.40 8.71
C PRO A 75 14.18 13.66 7.88
N ALA A 76 14.37 13.61 6.56
CA ALA A 76 14.09 14.71 5.64
C ALA A 76 13.84 14.20 4.20
N ASN A 77 13.14 14.98 3.38
CA ASN A 77 12.84 14.70 1.97
C ASN A 77 12.14 13.35 1.70
N HIS A 78 11.50 12.78 2.72
CA HIS A 78 10.63 11.62 2.57
C HIS A 78 9.23 12.06 2.09
N LEU A 79 8.44 11.09 1.67
CA LEU A 79 7.06 11.21 1.18
C LEU A 79 6.10 10.71 2.27
N PRO A 80 5.76 11.52 3.29
CA PRO A 80 4.96 11.06 4.41
C PRO A 80 3.60 10.54 3.92
N PRO A 81 3.16 9.33 4.31
CA PRO A 81 1.93 8.71 3.80
C PRO A 81 0.67 9.25 4.52
N TYR A 82 0.63 10.56 4.77
CA TYR A 82 -0.43 11.22 5.53
C TYR A 82 -1.04 12.35 4.71
N GLN A 83 -2.33 12.23 4.39
CA GLN A 83 -3.05 13.24 3.61
C GLN A 83 -2.93 14.65 4.22
N SER A 84 -2.96 14.78 5.54
CA SER A 84 -2.83 16.06 6.25
C SER A 84 -1.49 16.76 5.99
N VAL A 85 -0.40 16.02 5.81
CA VAL A 85 0.90 16.63 5.47
C VAL A 85 0.87 17.21 4.06
N TRP A 86 0.22 16.53 3.11
CA TRP A 86 0.12 17.00 1.72
C TRP A 86 -0.87 18.16 1.55
N THR A 87 -1.96 18.16 2.31
CA THR A 87 -3.01 19.18 2.19
C THR A 87 -2.73 20.40 3.06
N ASN A 88 -2.19 20.21 4.27
CA ASN A 88 -2.05 21.25 5.29
C ASN A 88 -0.60 21.48 5.74
N GLY A 89 0.36 20.69 5.25
CA GLY A 89 1.77 20.79 5.67
C GLY A 89 2.05 20.26 7.08
N GLN A 90 1.05 19.72 7.77
CA GLN A 90 1.16 19.29 9.17
C GLN A 90 0.51 17.92 9.39
N PHE A 91 1.20 17.07 10.15
CA PHE A 91 0.68 15.78 10.58
C PHE A 91 -0.46 15.97 11.59
N GLN A 92 -1.47 15.09 11.55
CA GLN A 92 -2.68 15.17 12.40
C GLN A 92 -3.49 16.47 12.30
N ALA A 93 -3.49 17.12 11.13
CA ALA A 93 -4.41 18.21 10.85
C ALA A 93 -5.84 17.70 10.52
N GLU A 94 -6.74 18.65 10.23
CA GLU A 94 -8.18 18.48 9.95
C GLU A 94 -8.61 17.21 9.16
N PRO A 95 -7.90 16.73 8.11
CA PRO A 95 -8.30 15.50 7.42
C PRO A 95 -8.35 14.25 8.30
N VAL A 96 -7.55 14.18 9.37
CA VAL A 96 -7.54 13.04 10.30
C VAL A 96 -8.81 13.04 11.15
N GLU A 97 -9.28 14.20 11.61
CA GLU A 97 -10.53 14.33 12.39
C GLU A 97 -11.76 13.90 11.57
N SER A 98 -11.77 14.21 10.27
CA SER A 98 -12.84 13.81 9.35
C SER A 98 -12.94 12.29 9.20
N ILE A 99 -11.81 11.59 9.06
CA ILE A 99 -11.77 10.12 8.94
C ILE A 99 -12.17 9.47 10.27
N THR A 100 -11.66 9.97 11.41
CA THR A 100 -12.06 9.45 12.73
C THR A 100 -13.56 9.55 12.92
N ARG A 101 -14.16 10.70 12.60
CA ARG A 101 -15.60 10.89 12.68
C ARG A 101 -16.38 9.97 11.74
N PHE A 102 -15.86 9.72 10.53
CA PHE A 102 -16.48 8.75 9.63
C PHE A 102 -16.45 7.35 10.24
N ILE A 103 -15.29 6.88 10.72
CA ILE A 103 -15.13 5.56 11.36
C ILE A 103 -16.08 5.42 12.56
N GLU A 104 -16.23 6.45 13.40
CA GLU A 104 -17.18 6.46 14.52
C GLU A 104 -18.65 6.37 14.09
N LEU A 105 -18.99 6.85 12.90
CA LEU A 105 -20.37 6.84 12.39
C LEU A 105 -20.74 5.55 11.65
N VAL A 106 -19.76 4.86 11.05
CA VAL A 106 -19.97 3.63 10.26
C VAL A 106 -19.49 2.34 10.93
N GLY A 107 -18.65 2.43 11.97
CA GLY A 107 -18.20 1.30 12.79
C GLY A 107 -19.20 0.92 13.88
#